data_AF-A0A3S3SHW4-F1
#
_entry.id   AF-A0A3S3SHW4-F1
#
_cell.length_a   1.000
_cell.length_b   1.000
_cell.length_c   1.000
_cell.angle_alpha   90.00
_cell.angle_beta   90.00
_cell.angle_gamma   90.00
#
_symmetry.space_group_name_H-M   'P 1'
#
loop_
_entity.id
_entity.type
_entity.pdbx_description
1 polymer ?
#
loop_
_entity_poly.entity_id
_entity_poly.type
_entity_poly.pdbx_seq_one_letter_code
_entity_poly.pdbx_strand_id
1 'polypeptide(L)'
;MEREVAEMIAQAADGDCRRALNYLETAAILIVKQESDTPLVITRETILEVVQGKTLRYDRAGEEHYNLISALHKSLRDSDPDGACYWLGRMLISGEDPLYIARRLIRFASEDVASVIQEPWK
;
A
#
# COMPACT_ATOMS: atom_id res chain seq x y z
N MET A 1 16.14 3.86 17.60
CA MET A 1 14.80 4.32 17.16
C MET A 1 13.86 4.14 18.34
N GLU A 2 13.16 5.20 18.72
CA GLU A 2 12.18 5.15 19.81
C GLU A 2 10.90 4.42 19.36
N ARG A 3 10.17 3.82 20.31
CA ARG A 3 8.96 3.03 20.01
C ARG A 3 7.87 3.87 19.35
N GLU A 4 7.72 5.12 19.76
CA GLU A 4 6.76 6.07 19.18
C GLU A 4 7.01 6.31 17.68
N VAL A 5 8.29 6.38 17.27
CA VAL A 5 8.67 6.56 15.86
C VAL A 5 8.26 5.34 15.02
N ALA A 6 8.42 4.13 15.55
CA ALA A 6 7.99 2.90 14.87
C ALA A 6 6.45 2.83 14.73
N GLU A 7 5.71 3.26 15.76
CA GLU A 7 4.24 3.35 15.71
C GLU A 7 3.78 4.38 14.67
N MET A 8 4.49 5.51 14.55
CA MET A 8 4.20 6.53 13.54
C MET A 8 4.40 6.01 12.12
N ILE A 9 5.45 5.23 11.86
CA ILE A 9 5.69 4.57 10.57
C ILE A 9 4.58 3.55 10.28
N ALA A 10 4.21 2.74 11.28
CA ALA A 10 3.15 1.75 11.12
C ALA A 10 1.80 2.40 10.77
N GLN A 11 1.44 3.51 11.44
CA GLN A 11 0.24 4.29 11.14
C GLN A 11 0.30 4.91 9.73
N ALA A 12 1.44 5.51 9.35
CA ALA A 12 1.60 6.09 8.01
C ALA A 12 1.60 5.04 6.89
N ALA A 13 2.01 3.81 7.20
CA ALA A 13 2.03 2.69 6.27
C ALA A 13 0.66 2.02 6.07
N ASP A 14 -0.29 2.24 6.99
CA ASP A 14 -1.67 1.72 6.94
C ASP A 14 -1.73 0.22 6.61
N GLY A 15 -0.90 -0.57 7.30
CA GLY A 15 -0.83 -2.03 7.15
C GLY A 15 0.04 -2.53 5.99
N ASP A 16 0.58 -1.66 5.13
CA ASP A 16 1.50 -2.08 4.05
C ASP A 16 2.97 -2.07 4.53
N CYS A 17 3.52 -3.24 4.79
CA CYS A 17 4.91 -3.42 5.19
C CYS A 17 5.93 -2.84 4.18
N ARG A 18 5.62 -2.84 2.88
CA ARG A 18 6.49 -2.24 1.85
C ARG A 18 6.54 -0.73 1.99
N ARG A 19 5.39 -0.10 2.25
CA ARG A 19 5.32 1.35 2.53
C ARG A 19 6.11 1.69 3.79
N ALA A 20 5.97 0.90 4.85
CA ALA A 20 6.75 1.04 6.08
C ALA A 20 8.26 0.96 5.81
N LEU A 21 8.70 -0.04 5.05
CA LEU A 21 10.11 -0.20 4.68
C LEU A 21 10.62 0.99 3.85
N ASN A 22 9.85 1.45 2.87
CA ASN A 22 10.21 2.59 2.05
C ASN A 22 10.33 3.88 2.87
N TYR A 23 9.49 4.08 3.89
CA TYR A 23 9.59 5.20 4.81
C TYR A 23 10.89 5.13 5.62
N LEU A 24 11.22 3.95 6.15
CA LEU A 24 12.44 3.72 6.90
C LEU A 24 13.70 3.95 6.04
N GLU A 25 13.72 3.44 4.81
CA GLU A 25 14.83 3.60 3.87
C GLU A 25 15.06 5.07 3.51
N THR A 26 13.97 5.80 3.19
CA THR A 26 14.06 7.23 2.87
C THR A 26 14.58 8.04 4.07
N ALA A 27 14.13 7.71 5.28
CA ALA A 27 14.62 8.34 6.51
C ALA A 27 16.11 8.07 6.74
N ALA A 28 16.56 6.83 6.55
CA ALA A 28 17.97 6.48 6.66
C ALA A 28 18.84 7.26 5.65
N ILE A 29 18.39 7.38 4.39
CA ILE A 29 19.09 8.15 3.35
C ILE A 29 19.20 9.63 3.72
N LEU A 30 18.13 10.23 4.25
CA LEU A 30 18.12 11.64 4.66
C LEU A 30 19.15 11.92 5.75
N ILE A 31 19.24 11.05 6.76
CA ILE A 31 20.17 11.24 7.88
C ILE A 31 21.62 11.03 7.42
N VAL A 32 21.89 10.04 6.56
CA VAL A 32 23.24 9.81 6.01
C VAL A 32 23.73 11.03 5.21
N LYS A 33 22.84 11.73 4.50
CA LYS A 33 23.19 12.94 3.76
C LYS A 33 23.47 14.17 4.63
N GLN A 34 23.08 14.16 5.91
CA GLN A 34 23.26 15.32 6.80
C GLN A 34 24.69 15.46 7.38
N GLU A 35 25.65 14.60 6.99
CA GLU A 35 27.09 14.67 7.38
C GLU A 35 27.31 15.27 8.78
N SER A 36 26.85 14.56 9.81
CA SER A 36 27.02 14.97 11.19
C SER A 36 27.79 13.90 11.96
N ASP A 37 28.72 14.35 12.81
CA ASP A 37 29.53 13.53 13.73
C ASP A 37 28.69 12.93 14.88
N THR A 38 27.37 13.11 14.83
CA THR A 38 26.39 12.57 15.78
C THR A 38 25.91 11.18 15.38
N PRO A 39 25.49 10.34 16.34
CA PRO A 39 24.91 9.03 16.04
C PRO A 39 23.70 9.17 15.09
N LEU A 40 23.65 8.29 14.07
CA LEU A 40 22.55 8.19 13.11
C LEU A 40 21.27 7.72 13.83
N VAL A 41 20.44 8.65 14.28
CA VAL A 41 19.20 8.35 14.99
C VAL A 41 18.02 8.86 14.16
N ILE A 42 17.11 7.95 13.80
CA ILE A 42 15.83 8.30 13.20
C ILE A 42 14.94 8.92 14.28
N THR A 43 14.68 10.22 14.16
CA THR A 43 13.79 10.97 15.04
C THR A 43 12.41 11.15 14.43
N ARG A 44 11.47 11.66 15.24
CA ARG A 44 10.10 11.97 14.83
C ARG A 44 10.06 12.99 13.69
N GLU A 45 10.95 13.99 13.74
CA GLU A 45 11.05 15.06 12.75
C GLU A 45 11.46 14.51 11.39
N THR A 46 12.43 13.58 11.36
CA THR A 46 12.84 12.90 10.13
C THR A 46 11.68 12.14 9.49
N ILE A 47 10.89 11.40 10.27
CA ILE A 47 9.74 10.67 9.73
C ILE A 47 8.64 11.62 9.25
N LEU A 48 8.39 12.72 9.96
CA LEU A 48 7.45 13.74 9.49
C LEU A 48 7.87 14.33 8.15
N GLU A 49 9.16 14.64 7.97
CA GLU A 49 9.71 15.13 6.70
C GLU A 49 9.53 14.11 5.58
N VAL A 50 9.79 12.82 5.85
CA VAL A 50 9.62 11.74 4.86
C VAL A 50 8.15 11.55 4.48
N VAL A 51 7.24 11.58 5.47
CA VAL A 51 5.81 11.37 5.25
C VAL A 51 5.19 12.57 4.51
N GLN A 52 5.52 13.80 4.91
CA GLN A 52 5.04 15.03 4.27
C GLN A 52 5.66 15.26 2.88
N GLY A 53 6.94 14.91 2.70
CA GLY A 53 7.63 14.99 1.41
C GLY A 53 6.99 14.09 0.35
N LYS A 54 6.39 12.96 0.74
CA LYS A 54 5.63 12.10 -0.19
C LYS A 54 4.30 12.72 -0.64
N THR A 55 3.68 13.62 0.13
CA THR A 55 2.44 14.30 -0.29
C THR A 55 2.67 15.17 -1.54
N LEU A 56 3.90 15.64 -1.77
CA LEU A 56 4.28 16.37 -2.99
C LEU A 56 4.57 15.47 -4.20
N ARG A 57 4.70 14.16 -4.02
CA ARG A 57 4.66 13.16 -5.10
C ARG A 57 3.28 12.52 -5.15
N TYR A 58 2.25 13.36 -5.27
CA TYR A 58 0.95 12.94 -5.77
C TYR A 58 1.14 12.50 -7.22
N ASP A 59 1.56 11.26 -7.41
CA ASP A 59 1.73 10.69 -8.74
C ASP A 59 0.35 10.37 -9.30
N ARG A 60 -0.19 11.36 -10.02
CA ARG A 60 -1.37 11.21 -10.89
C ARG A 60 -1.16 10.14 -11.98
N ALA A 61 0.02 9.53 -12.11
CA ALA A 61 0.41 8.58 -13.13
C ALA A 61 0.92 7.22 -12.58
N GLY A 62 0.10 6.55 -11.76
CA GLY A 62 -0.16 5.13 -11.99
C GLY A 62 0.41 4.10 -11.02
N GLU A 63 1.47 4.36 -10.26
CA GLU A 63 2.04 3.28 -9.41
C GLU A 63 1.06 2.84 -8.30
N GLU A 64 0.48 3.79 -7.57
CA GLU A 64 -0.45 3.48 -6.47
C GLU A 64 -1.73 2.81 -6.99
N HIS A 65 -2.24 3.25 -8.13
CA HIS A 65 -3.37 2.62 -8.81
C HIS A 65 -3.12 1.13 -9.07
N TYR A 66 -1.96 0.79 -9.66
CA TYR A 66 -1.59 -0.59 -9.94
C TYR A 66 -1.31 -1.38 -8.66
N ASN A 67 -0.73 -0.75 -7.64
CA ASN A 67 -0.48 -1.37 -6.34
C ASN A 67 -1.79 -1.78 -5.65
N LEU A 68 -2.78 -0.88 -5.61
CA LEU A 68 -4.07 -1.12 -4.98
C LEU A 68 -4.86 -2.23 -5.69
N ILE A 69 -4.99 -2.17 -7.03
CA ILE A 69 -5.72 -3.22 -7.76
C ILE A 69 -5.02 -4.58 -7.68
N SER A 70 -3.68 -4.60 -7.67
CA SER A 70 -2.93 -5.84 -7.51
C SER A 70 -3.11 -6.44 -6.12
N ALA A 71 -3.12 -5.59 -5.07
CA ALA A 71 -3.39 -6.04 -3.71
C ALA A 71 -4.81 -6.60 -3.57
N LEU A 72 -5.82 -5.94 -4.16
CA LEU A 72 -7.19 -6.44 -4.21
C LEU A 72 -7.27 -7.83 -4.87
N HIS A 73 -6.68 -8.01 -6.06
CA HIS A 73 -6.69 -9.31 -6.74
C HIS A 73 -5.98 -10.43 -5.95
N LYS A 74 -4.88 -10.10 -5.26
CA LYS A 74 -4.17 -11.07 -4.41
C LYS A 74 -5.02 -11.48 -3.21
N SER A 75 -5.60 -10.53 -2.48
CA SER A 75 -6.51 -10.82 -1.37
C SER A 75 -7.69 -11.68 -1.81
N LEU A 76 -8.29 -11.39 -2.97
CA LEU A 76 -9.37 -12.21 -3.53
C LEU A 76 -8.92 -13.63 -3.86
N ARG A 77 -7.72 -13.82 -4.44
CA ARG A 77 -7.17 -15.15 -4.76
C ARG A 77 -6.81 -15.94 -3.50
N ASP A 78 -6.30 -15.27 -2.48
CA ASP A 78 -5.96 -15.86 -1.18
C ASP A 78 -7.19 -16.10 -0.29
N SER A 79 -8.40 -15.80 -0.78
CA SER A 79 -9.66 -15.91 -0.03
C SER A 79 -9.66 -15.12 1.28
N ASP A 80 -9.01 -13.95 1.29
CA ASP A 80 -8.99 -12.99 2.40
C ASP A 80 -10.06 -11.89 2.17
N PRO A 81 -11.27 -12.04 2.75
CA PRO A 81 -12.36 -11.07 2.53
C PRO A 81 -12.10 -9.72 3.20
N ASP A 82 -11.42 -9.71 4.35
CA ASP A 82 -11.14 -8.48 5.10
C ASP A 82 -10.14 -7.61 4.31
N GLY A 83 -9.06 -8.23 3.82
CA GLY A 83 -8.10 -7.56 2.93
C GLY A 83 -8.74 -7.07 1.64
N ALA A 84 -9.61 -7.89 1.01
CA ALA A 84 -10.33 -7.48 -0.19
C ALA A 84 -11.23 -6.26 0.04
N CYS A 85 -11.99 -6.24 1.14
CA CYS A 85 -12.82 -5.10 1.52
C CYS A 85 -11.98 -3.85 1.80
N TYR A 86 -10.84 -3.99 2.48
CA TYR A 86 -9.93 -2.90 2.77
C TYR A 86 -9.37 -2.27 1.49
N TRP A 87 -8.82 -3.06 0.57
CA TRP A 87 -8.25 -2.53 -0.68
C TRP A 87 -9.32 -1.94 -1.59
N LEU A 88 -10.51 -2.55 -1.67
CA LEU A 88 -11.64 -1.98 -2.39
C LEU A 88 -12.06 -0.62 -1.82
N GLY A 89 -12.21 -0.52 -0.50
CA GLY A 89 -12.56 0.73 0.18
C GLY A 89 -11.51 1.83 -0.06
N ARG A 90 -10.23 1.49 0.04
CA ARG A 90 -9.11 2.39 -0.28
C ARG A 90 -9.21 2.92 -1.71
N MET A 91 -9.48 2.08 -2.70
CA MET A 91 -9.64 2.50 -4.11
C MET A 91 -10.83 3.46 -4.28
N LEU A 92 -11.97 3.17 -3.65
CA LEU A 92 -13.17 4.01 -3.72
C LEU A 92 -12.94 5.40 -3.09
N ILE A 93 -12.36 5.43 -1.88
CA ILE A 93 -12.08 6.68 -1.16
C ILE A 93 -11.00 7.51 -1.88
N SER A 94 -10.05 6.85 -2.55
CA SER A 94 -8.99 7.52 -3.31
C SER A 94 -9.47 8.09 -4.66
N GLY A 95 -10.74 7.88 -5.02
CA GLY A 95 -11.35 8.42 -6.23
C GLY A 95 -11.04 7.64 -7.51
N GLU A 96 -10.72 6.34 -7.38
CA GLU A 96 -10.57 5.46 -8.52
C GLU A 96 -11.86 5.35 -9.35
N ASP A 97 -11.77 5.19 -10.68
CA ASP A 97 -12.96 5.00 -11.52
C ASP A 97 -13.69 3.70 -11.11
N PRO A 98 -14.94 3.78 -10.61
CA PRO A 98 -15.70 2.59 -10.23
C PRO A 98 -15.89 1.61 -11.39
N LEU A 99 -15.96 2.11 -12.64
CA LEU A 99 -16.05 1.25 -13.81
C LEU A 99 -14.74 0.50 -14.07
N TYR A 100 -13.59 1.08 -13.72
CA TYR A 100 -12.32 0.38 -13.78
C TYR A 100 -12.29 -0.80 -12.80
N ILE A 101 -12.69 -0.56 -11.54
CA ILE A 101 -12.79 -1.61 -10.51
C ILE A 101 -13.74 -2.72 -10.97
N ALA A 102 -14.93 -2.36 -11.45
CA ALA A 102 -15.94 -3.32 -11.91
C ALA A 102 -15.41 -4.20 -13.06
N ARG A 103 -14.75 -3.62 -14.07
CA ARG A 103 -14.13 -4.38 -15.17
C ARG A 103 -13.10 -5.39 -14.66
N ARG A 104 -12.30 -4.99 -13.67
CA ARG A 104 -11.27 -5.85 -13.07
C ARG A 104 -11.86 -7.00 -12.24
N LEU A 105 -12.98 -6.76 -11.55
CA LEU A 105 -13.70 -7.79 -10.81
C LEU A 105 -14.37 -8.80 -11.75
N ILE A 106 -14.98 -8.33 -12.85
CA ILE A 106 -15.59 -9.23 -13.85
C ILE A 106 -14.54 -10.16 -14.46
N ARG A 107 -13.37 -9.61 -14.85
CA ARG A 107 -12.26 -10.44 -15.36
C ARG A 107 -11.80 -11.47 -14.32
N PHE A 108 -11.58 -11.06 -13.07
CA PHE A 108 -11.20 -11.97 -11.98
C PHE A 108 -12.21 -13.09 -11.80
N ALA A 109 -13.52 -12.78 -11.80
CA ALA A 109 -14.56 -13.80 -11.68
C ALA A 109 -14.47 -14.84 -12.82
N SER A 110 -14.16 -14.42 -14.05
CA SER A 110 -14.00 -15.35 -15.18
C SER A 110 -12.70 -16.15 -15.15
N GLU A 111 -11.60 -15.59 -14.67
CA GLU A 111 -10.26 -16.21 -14.74
C GLU A 111 -9.96 -17.08 -13.51
N ASP A 112 -10.26 -16.56 -12.32
CA ASP A 112 -9.85 -17.16 -11.04
C ASP A 112 -10.99 -17.92 -10.34
N VAL A 113 -12.27 -17.66 -10.66
CA VAL A 113 -13.42 -18.30 -10.00
C VAL A 113 -14.14 -19.31 -10.92
N ALA A 114 -14.41 -18.95 -12.17
CA ALA A 114 -15.25 -19.76 -13.05
C ALA A 114 -14.65 -21.14 -13.41
N SER A 115 -13.31 -21.28 -13.41
CA SER A 115 -12.64 -22.57 -13.65
C SER A 115 -12.91 -23.61 -12.57
N VAL A 116 -13.32 -23.18 -11.37
CA VAL A 116 -13.69 -24.06 -10.24
C VAL A 116 -15.13 -24.56 -10.35
N ILE A 117 -16.01 -23.85 -11.08
CA ILE A 117 -17.47 -24.14 -11.16
C ILE A 117 -17.81 -25.04 -12.37
N GLN A 118 -16.84 -25.76 -12.95
CA GLN A 118 -17.10 -26.50 -14.20
C GLN A 118 -17.94 -27.78 -14.06
N GLU A 119 -18.21 -28.31 -12.87
CA GLU A 119 -19.22 -29.39 -12.69
C GLU A 119 -20.00 -29.30 -11.37
N PRO A 120 -21.16 -28.60 -11.33
CA PRO A 120 -22.13 -28.73 -10.24
C PRO A 120 -23.18 -29.82 -10.49
N TRP A 121 -23.18 -30.48 -11.67
CA TRP A 121 -24.25 -31.40 -12.12
C TRP A 121 -23.74 -32.70 -12.75
N LYS A 122 -22.64 -33.26 -12.24
CA LYS A 122 -22.36 -34.70 -12.33
C LYS A 122 -22.32 -35.26 -10.92
#